data_AF-A0A6J3CG47-F1
#
_entry.id   AF-A0A6J3CG47-F1
#
_cell.length_a   1.000
_cell.length_b   1.000
_cell.length_c   1.000
_cell.angle_alpha   90.00
_cell.angle_beta   90.00
_cell.angle_gamma   90.00
#
_symmetry.space_group_name_H-M   'P 1'
#
loop_
_entity.id
_entity.type
_entity.pdbx_description
1 polymer ?
#
loop_
_entity_poly.entity_id
_entity_poly.type
_entity_poly.pdbx_seq_one_letter_code
_entity_poly.pdbx_strand_id
1 'polypeptide(L)'
;IICIFILTDTFNFNNILTIQQDISSFSYVHFAVENISIFDQNSSDHPNIIKGQGSIGIEIIEQVPAVDAIIVPCGGGSLLCGIAISIKHLKPDTEIYGVEIDKTCSMVESLRKNERIKMDISSTIADEIAVPMVGVNTFYNIKELVDKMIVVKEDWVARAIMHIVEEEKLVVEGAGSVTIAAIMAGLFPNLKGKKVVCVISGGNINTTILARTLERGMAAQGQLVKFKVTVSDRPGGMAEMCTLLASIGVTLRDLLPERAWVKGDIFSVELKVLVETRGWEHTKELIEQIKKHYKEYYFQDMNEHPEKNVGVRRGPCLAPNPVCMQK
;
A
#
# COMPACT_ATOMS: atom_id res chain seq x y z
N ILE A 1 4.79 -17.11 0.74
CA ILE A 1 5.10 -15.99 1.65
C ILE A 1 4.39 -16.34 2.95
N ILE A 2 5.09 -16.33 4.09
CA ILE A 2 4.45 -16.56 5.39
C ILE A 2 4.19 -15.16 5.94
N CYS A 3 2.96 -14.67 5.81
CA CYS A 3 2.57 -13.40 6.43
C CYS A 3 2.35 -13.66 7.91
N ILE A 4 3.15 -13.01 8.76
CA ILE A 4 2.91 -12.97 10.20
C ILE A 4 2.37 -11.59 10.52
N PHE A 5 1.20 -11.57 11.13
CA PHE A 5 0.50 -10.37 11.55
C PHE A 5 0.92 -10.05 12.98
N ILE A 6 1.53 -8.89 13.18
CA ILE A 6 1.83 -8.36 14.52
C ILE A 6 1.03 -7.08 14.67
N LEU A 7 -0.19 -7.21 15.20
CA LEU A 7 -1.07 -6.08 15.49
C LEU A 7 -0.60 -5.41 16.77
N THR A 8 -0.20 -4.15 16.70
CA THR A 8 -0.01 -3.33 17.90
C THR A 8 -1.33 -2.69 18.29
N ASP A 9 -2.13 -3.36 19.11
CA ASP A 9 -3.34 -2.77 19.68
C ASP A 9 -2.99 -1.77 20.80
N THR A 10 -3.34 -0.50 20.63
CA THR A 10 -3.37 0.49 21.71
C THR A 10 -4.80 0.63 22.24
N PHE A 11 -5.13 -0.13 23.30
CA PHE A 11 -6.23 0.25 24.19
C PHE A 11 -5.69 0.58 25.58
N ASN A 12 -5.91 1.83 25.97
CA ASN A 12 -5.53 2.41 27.24
C ASN A 12 -6.64 2.13 28.27
N PHE A 13 -6.42 1.19 29.18
CA PHE A 13 -7.10 1.17 30.48
C PHE A 13 -6.10 0.81 31.58
N ASN A 14 -6.07 1.66 32.60
CA ASN A 14 -5.33 1.48 33.84
C ASN A 14 -5.58 0.07 34.41
N ASN A 15 -4.50 -0.66 34.70
CA ASN A 15 -4.39 -2.05 35.15
C ASN A 15 -4.15 -3.05 34.01
N ILE A 16 -2.87 -3.38 33.75
CA ILE A 16 -2.38 -4.75 33.46
C ILE A 16 -0.84 -4.75 33.55
N LEU A 17 -0.31 -5.88 34.00
CA LEU A 17 1.11 -6.21 34.10
C LEU A 17 1.87 -5.87 32.81
N THR A 18 2.88 -5.02 32.95
CA THR A 18 4.00 -4.93 32.02
C THR A 18 4.70 -6.29 32.01
N ILE A 19 4.70 -7.00 30.87
CA ILE A 19 5.69 -8.06 30.66
C ILE A 19 7.03 -7.35 30.47
N GLN A 20 7.70 -7.10 31.58
CA GLN A 20 9.11 -6.72 31.63
C GLN A 20 9.93 -7.98 31.29
N GLN A 21 10.00 -8.32 30.00
CA GLN A 21 11.12 -9.15 29.54
C GLN A 21 12.36 -8.26 29.45
N ASP A 22 13.48 -8.80 29.92
CA ASP A 22 14.68 -8.07 30.32
C ASP A 22 15.20 -7.15 29.20
N ILE A 23 14.91 -5.86 29.36
CA ILE A 23 15.21 -4.75 28.45
C ILE A 23 16.74 -4.43 28.43
N SER A 24 17.54 -5.15 29.21
CA SER A 24 18.99 -4.95 29.42
C SER A 24 19.86 -5.32 28.22
N SER A 25 19.35 -6.06 27.22
CA SER A 25 20.10 -6.49 26.04
C SER A 25 20.27 -5.42 24.93
N PHE A 26 19.61 -4.27 25.05
CA PHE A 26 19.67 -3.16 24.07
C PHE A 26 20.79 -2.15 24.38
N SER A 27 22.03 -2.61 24.49
CA SER A 27 23.22 -1.74 24.65
C SER A 27 23.76 -1.14 23.34
N TYR A 28 23.06 -1.34 22.20
CA TYR A 28 23.63 -1.13 20.86
C TYR A 28 22.93 -0.05 20.00
N VAL A 29 22.04 0.77 20.55
CA VAL A 29 21.46 1.87 19.78
C VAL A 29 22.47 3.03 19.75
N HIS A 30 22.92 3.43 18.56
CA HIS A 30 23.70 4.66 18.42
C HIS A 30 22.76 5.86 18.64
N PHE A 31 22.90 6.50 19.81
CA PHE A 31 22.15 7.70 20.17
C PHE A 31 22.86 8.93 19.63
N ALA A 32 22.24 9.62 18.68
CA ALA A 32 22.80 10.86 18.13
C ALA A 32 22.62 12.05 19.08
N VAL A 33 21.73 11.95 20.06
CA VAL A 33 21.42 13.03 21.01
C VAL A 33 21.26 12.45 22.43
N GLU A 34 22.23 12.72 23.30
CA GLU A 34 22.20 12.27 24.72
C GLU A 34 21.23 13.09 25.58
N ASN A 35 20.87 14.30 25.15
CA ASN A 35 19.99 15.22 25.88
C ASN A 35 18.87 15.74 24.97
N ILE A 36 17.88 14.90 24.68
CA ILE A 36 16.64 15.38 24.08
C ILE A 36 15.86 16.06 25.20
N SER A 37 15.90 17.39 25.24
CA SER A 37 14.95 18.19 26.03
C SER A 37 13.53 17.70 25.71
N ILE A 38 12.71 17.57 26.76
CA ILE A 38 11.47 16.77 26.89
C ILE A 38 10.35 17.10 25.88
N PHE A 39 10.59 17.93 24.87
CA PHE A 39 9.61 18.39 23.89
C PHE A 39 10.19 18.60 22.49
N ASP A 40 10.87 17.60 21.91
CA ASP A 40 11.00 17.59 20.45
C ASP A 40 9.75 16.94 19.83
N GLN A 41 9.15 17.59 18.84
CA GLN A 41 7.79 17.35 18.34
C GLN A 41 7.59 16.01 17.60
N ASN A 42 8.63 15.17 17.49
CA ASN A 42 8.54 13.80 16.97
C ASN A 42 8.66 12.79 18.12
N SER A 43 7.54 12.54 18.80
CA SER A 43 7.48 11.55 19.88
C SER A 43 8.01 10.18 19.45
N SER A 44 7.86 9.80 18.17
CA SER A 44 8.24 8.49 17.66
C SER A 44 9.75 8.24 17.50
N ASP A 45 10.59 9.28 17.42
CA ASP A 45 12.06 9.14 17.25
C ASP A 45 12.81 9.02 18.58
N HIS A 46 12.08 8.84 19.69
CA HIS A 46 12.69 8.66 21.00
C HIS A 46 13.37 7.28 21.10
N PRO A 47 14.61 7.19 21.62
CA PRO A 47 15.34 5.96 21.95
C PRO A 47 14.49 4.80 22.50
N ASN A 48 13.75 5.06 23.58
CA ASN A 48 12.92 4.06 24.24
C ASN A 48 11.77 3.56 23.35
N ILE A 49 11.25 4.41 22.45
CA ILE A 49 10.20 4.00 21.51
C ILE A 49 10.80 3.09 20.44
N ILE A 50 11.91 3.48 19.83
CA ILE A 50 12.64 2.65 18.85
C ILE A 50 12.97 1.27 19.45
N LYS A 51 13.49 1.27 20.68
CA LYS A 51 13.78 0.07 21.44
C LYS A 51 12.55 -0.79 21.70
N GLY A 52 11.42 -0.17 22.09
CA GLY A 52 10.14 -0.85 22.24
C GLY A 52 9.69 -1.52 20.93
N GLN A 53 9.79 -0.82 19.80
CA GLN A 53 9.46 -1.39 18.48
C GLN A 53 10.37 -2.58 18.10
N GLY A 54 11.58 -2.64 18.66
CA GLY A 54 12.51 -3.74 18.43
C GLY A 54 12.05 -5.08 19.00
N SER A 55 11.11 -5.11 19.95
CA SER A 55 10.57 -6.38 20.48
C SER A 55 9.91 -7.21 19.38
N ILE A 56 9.28 -6.55 18.39
CA ILE A 56 8.65 -7.19 17.23
C ILE A 56 9.67 -8.04 16.47
N GLY A 57 10.92 -7.58 16.32
CA GLY A 57 11.96 -8.38 15.66
C GLY A 57 12.35 -9.63 16.45
N ILE A 58 12.26 -9.60 17.79
CA ILE A 58 12.48 -10.78 18.64
C ILE A 58 11.37 -11.80 18.40
N GLU A 59 10.10 -11.35 18.44
CA GLU A 59 8.93 -12.19 18.19
C GLU A 59 8.98 -12.84 16.79
N ILE A 60 9.41 -12.09 15.76
CA ILE A 60 9.59 -12.61 14.40
C ILE A 60 10.60 -13.77 14.37
N ILE A 61 11.73 -13.66 15.07
CA ILE A 61 12.75 -14.71 15.11
C ILE A 61 12.24 -15.94 15.87
N GLU A 62 11.50 -15.76 16.95
CA GLU A 62 10.91 -16.87 17.71
C GLU A 62 9.88 -17.64 16.87
N GLN A 63 9.03 -16.93 16.14
CA GLN A 63 7.96 -17.52 15.33
C GLN A 63 8.46 -18.03 13.97
N VAL A 64 9.47 -17.38 13.38
CA VAL A 64 10.09 -17.76 12.10
C VAL A 64 11.62 -17.76 12.21
N PRO A 65 12.22 -18.77 12.89
CA PRO A 65 13.68 -18.83 13.05
C PRO A 65 14.44 -18.85 11.73
N ALA A 66 13.82 -19.37 10.68
CA ALA A 66 14.36 -19.47 9.33
C ALA A 66 13.94 -18.32 8.40
N VAL A 67 13.59 -17.13 8.93
CA VAL A 67 13.25 -15.96 8.09
C VAL A 67 14.43 -15.56 7.21
N ASP A 68 14.18 -15.28 5.94
CA ASP A 68 15.17 -14.83 4.95
C ASP A 68 15.10 -13.31 4.75
N ALA A 69 13.88 -12.75 4.78
CA ALA A 69 13.65 -11.32 4.60
C ALA A 69 12.47 -10.81 5.42
N ILE A 70 12.57 -9.56 5.87
CA ILE A 70 11.52 -8.85 6.62
C ILE A 70 11.23 -7.53 5.91
N ILE A 71 9.95 -7.27 5.65
CA ILE A 71 9.46 -6.07 4.99
C ILE A 71 8.66 -5.26 6.00
N VAL A 72 9.02 -4.00 6.19
CA VAL A 72 8.48 -3.14 7.26
C VAL A 72 7.99 -1.81 6.68
N PRO A 73 6.80 -1.31 7.05
CA PRO A 73 6.38 0.05 6.73
C PRO A 73 7.36 1.09 7.28
N CYS A 74 7.56 2.18 6.55
CA CYS A 74 8.39 3.29 6.99
C CYS A 74 7.64 4.61 6.83
N GLY A 75 7.37 5.28 7.96
CA GLY A 75 7.10 6.71 8.01
C GLY A 75 8.33 7.44 8.53
N GLY A 76 8.29 7.82 9.82
CA GLY A 76 9.45 8.39 10.51
C GLY A 76 10.61 7.41 10.77
N GLY A 77 10.40 6.12 10.50
CA GLY A 77 11.40 5.05 10.55
C GLY A 77 11.57 4.33 11.88
N SER A 78 10.80 4.66 12.93
CA SER A 78 10.99 4.08 14.28
C SER A 78 10.77 2.57 14.33
N LEU A 79 9.69 2.10 13.70
CA LEU A 79 9.36 0.67 13.59
C LEU A 79 10.43 -0.10 12.80
N LEU A 80 10.76 0.39 11.60
CA LEU A 80 11.82 -0.18 10.76
C LEU A 80 13.16 -0.22 11.48
N CYS A 81 13.55 0.88 12.13
CA CYS A 81 14.80 0.98 12.88
C CYS A 81 14.85 -0.01 14.05
N GLY A 82 13.80 -0.06 14.87
CA GLY A 82 13.71 -0.95 16.03
C GLY A 82 13.84 -2.42 15.62
N ILE A 83 13.06 -2.85 14.62
CA ILE A 83 13.12 -4.22 14.08
C ILE A 83 14.50 -4.48 13.47
N ALA A 84 15.07 -3.53 12.73
CA ALA A 84 16.37 -3.73 12.10
C ALA A 84 17.49 -3.94 13.13
N ILE A 85 17.48 -3.20 14.23
CA ILE A 85 18.44 -3.36 15.31
C ILE A 85 18.36 -4.77 15.92
N SER A 86 17.17 -5.23 16.30
CA SER A 86 17.02 -6.55 16.93
C SER A 86 17.34 -7.69 15.96
N ILE A 87 16.87 -7.61 14.72
CA ILE A 87 17.11 -8.63 13.71
C ILE A 87 18.58 -8.70 13.32
N LYS A 88 19.25 -7.58 13.07
CA LYS A 88 20.68 -7.62 12.69
C LYS A 88 21.58 -8.11 13.83
N HIS A 89 21.15 -7.94 15.09
CA HIS A 89 21.84 -8.51 16.23
C HIS A 89 21.66 -10.04 16.36
N LEU A 90 20.42 -10.52 16.21
CA LEU A 90 20.08 -11.93 16.41
C LEU A 90 20.37 -12.81 15.18
N LYS A 91 20.18 -12.25 13.99
CA LYS A 91 20.28 -12.95 12.71
C LYS A 91 20.75 -11.99 11.59
N PRO A 92 22.05 -11.62 11.57
CA PRO A 92 22.61 -10.57 10.70
C PRO A 92 22.40 -10.80 9.21
N ASP A 93 22.30 -12.06 8.78
CA ASP A 93 22.12 -12.44 7.37
C ASP A 93 20.69 -12.21 6.84
N THR A 94 19.72 -11.88 7.70
CA THR A 94 18.33 -11.59 7.28
C THR A 94 18.27 -10.27 6.53
N GLU A 95 17.67 -10.27 5.34
CA GLU A 95 17.47 -9.04 4.55
C GLU A 95 16.32 -8.20 5.14
N ILE A 96 16.51 -6.89 5.26
CA ILE A 96 15.51 -5.97 5.83
C ILE A 96 15.16 -4.89 4.81
N TYR A 97 13.88 -4.77 4.53
CA TYR A 97 13.32 -3.84 3.56
C TYR A 97 12.38 -2.85 4.23
N GLY A 98 12.60 -1.56 4.00
CA GLY A 98 11.64 -0.52 4.36
C GLY A 98 10.73 -0.19 3.19
N VAL A 99 9.44 0.08 3.45
CA VAL A 99 8.47 0.45 2.41
C VAL A 99 7.85 1.80 2.73
N GLU A 100 8.01 2.73 1.79
CA GLU A 100 7.34 4.03 1.74
C GLU A 100 6.36 4.06 0.56
N ILE A 101 5.50 5.09 0.52
CA ILE A 101 4.59 5.32 -0.61
C ILE A 101 5.12 6.44 -1.50
N ASP A 102 4.72 6.44 -2.77
CA ASP A 102 5.14 7.46 -3.75
C ASP A 102 4.73 8.90 -3.38
N LYS A 103 3.63 9.06 -2.64
CA LYS A 103 3.20 10.37 -2.12
C LYS A 103 4.04 10.91 -0.96
N THR A 104 4.77 10.04 -0.25
CA THR A 104 5.61 10.40 0.90
C THR A 104 6.76 9.42 1.04
N CYS A 105 7.94 9.80 0.54
CA CYS A 105 9.15 8.97 0.54
C CYS A 105 10.35 9.69 1.18
N SER A 106 10.13 10.26 2.36
CA SER A 106 11.11 11.15 3.02
C SER A 106 12.36 10.39 3.47
N MET A 107 12.26 9.11 3.84
CA MET A 107 13.43 8.28 4.15
C MET A 107 14.25 7.97 2.91
N VAL A 108 13.62 7.55 1.81
CA VAL A 108 14.29 7.29 0.53
C VAL A 108 15.06 8.53 0.07
N GLU A 109 14.40 9.69 0.05
CA GLU A 109 15.02 10.95 -0.37
C GLU A 109 16.14 11.40 0.58
N SER A 110 15.96 11.20 1.88
CA SER A 110 16.98 11.53 2.87
C SER A 110 18.22 10.65 2.72
N LEU A 111 18.04 9.34 2.55
CA LEU A 111 19.15 8.41 2.31
C LEU A 111 19.88 8.74 1.01
N ARG A 112 19.14 9.07 -0.05
CA ARG A 112 19.70 9.44 -1.36
C ARG A 112 20.62 10.66 -1.30
N LYS A 113 20.24 11.67 -0.50
CA LYS A 113 21.05 12.89 -0.33
C LYS A 113 22.02 12.82 0.85
N ASN A 114 22.01 11.71 1.59
CA ASN A 114 22.78 11.52 2.82
C ASN A 114 22.51 12.59 3.90
N GLU A 115 21.34 13.24 3.86
CA GLU A 115 20.90 14.29 4.78
C GLU A 115 19.39 14.17 5.01
N ARG A 116 18.86 14.62 6.16
CA ARG A 116 17.41 14.59 6.39
C ARG A 116 16.72 15.67 5.56
N ILE A 117 15.80 15.26 4.71
CA ILE A 117 15.04 16.14 3.82
C ILE A 117 13.61 16.31 4.32
N LYS A 118 13.13 17.55 4.31
CA LYS A 118 11.71 17.85 4.43
C LYS A 118 11.04 17.73 3.07
N MET A 119 10.00 16.93 2.98
CA MET A 119 9.13 16.83 1.82
C MET A 119 7.80 17.53 2.06
N ASP A 120 7.24 18.08 0.99
CA ASP A 120 5.83 18.45 0.96
C ASP A 120 4.99 17.18 0.79
N ILE A 121 3.95 17.03 1.61
CA ILE A 121 3.11 15.84 1.62
C ILE A 121 1.72 16.17 1.09
N SER A 122 1.15 15.23 0.35
CA SER A 122 -0.25 15.25 -0.05
C SER A 122 -1.07 14.23 0.73
N SER A 123 -2.38 14.44 0.80
CA SER A 123 -3.29 13.46 1.43
C SER A 123 -3.16 12.09 0.77
N THR A 124 -3.08 11.06 1.60
CA THR A 124 -2.87 9.67 1.21
C THR A 124 -3.72 8.72 2.06
N ILE A 125 -4.04 7.54 1.52
CA ILE A 125 -4.68 6.43 2.24
C ILE A 125 -3.77 5.90 3.37
N ALA A 126 -2.44 6.01 3.21
CA ALA A 126 -1.46 5.61 4.22
C ALA A 126 -0.91 6.86 4.95
N ASP A 127 -1.80 7.53 5.68
CA ASP A 127 -1.54 8.78 6.39
C ASP A 127 -0.58 8.62 7.59
N GLU A 128 -0.62 7.51 8.31
CA GLU A 128 0.27 7.30 9.46
C GLU A 128 1.77 7.23 9.08
N ILE A 129 2.07 6.82 7.85
CA ILE A 129 3.44 6.83 7.32
C ILE A 129 3.74 8.07 6.47
N ALA A 130 2.81 9.01 6.38
CA ALA A 130 2.96 10.26 5.65
C ALA A 130 3.77 11.27 6.49
N VAL A 131 5.05 10.96 6.75
CA VAL A 131 5.94 11.77 7.59
C VAL A 131 6.85 12.65 6.73
N PRO A 132 6.83 14.00 6.90
CA PRO A 132 7.50 14.92 5.96
C PRO A 132 9.01 14.91 6.12
N MET A 133 9.49 14.60 7.32
CA MET A 133 10.91 14.55 7.65
C MET A 133 11.14 13.43 8.67
N VAL A 134 12.09 12.56 8.36
CA VAL A 134 12.44 11.42 9.20
C VAL A 134 13.09 11.81 10.52
N GLY A 135 13.02 10.89 11.48
CA GLY A 135 13.72 11.02 12.77
C GLY A 135 15.22 11.18 12.62
N VAL A 136 15.86 11.86 13.59
CA VAL A 136 17.33 11.94 13.69
C VAL A 136 17.88 10.53 13.95
N ASN A 137 17.38 9.87 14.99
CA ASN A 137 17.95 8.60 15.44
C ASN A 137 17.68 7.51 14.40
N THR A 138 16.45 7.46 13.87
CA THR A 138 16.09 6.49 12.84
C THR A 138 16.93 6.66 11.57
N PHE A 139 17.13 7.89 11.09
CA PHE A 139 17.92 8.17 9.89
C PHE A 139 19.37 7.66 9.99
N TYR A 140 20.04 7.91 11.12
CA TYR A 140 21.43 7.50 11.29
C TYR A 140 21.59 5.99 11.48
N ASN A 141 20.67 5.34 12.19
CA ASN A 141 20.73 3.89 12.41
C ASN A 141 20.34 3.08 11.15
N ILE A 142 19.36 3.54 10.38
CA ILE A 142 18.84 2.79 9.21
C ILE A 142 19.89 2.63 8.10
N LYS A 143 20.82 3.58 7.93
CA LYS A 143 21.84 3.56 6.87
C LYS A 143 22.68 2.28 6.83
N GLU A 144 22.94 1.70 8.00
CA GLU A 144 23.81 0.52 8.15
C GLU A 144 23.01 -0.77 8.32
N LEU A 145 21.74 -0.67 8.75
CA LEU A 145 20.94 -1.82 9.17
C LEU A 145 19.90 -2.26 8.14
N VAL A 146 19.45 -1.37 7.26
CA VAL A 146 18.41 -1.66 6.27
C VAL A 146 19.04 -1.88 4.90
N ASP A 147 18.74 -3.02 4.29
CA ASP A 147 19.33 -3.43 3.02
C ASP A 147 18.80 -2.58 1.86
N LYS A 148 17.49 -2.25 1.86
CA LYS A 148 16.89 -1.42 0.82
C LYS A 148 15.57 -0.77 1.22
N MET A 149 15.38 0.47 0.78
CA MET A 149 14.07 1.14 0.79
C MET A 149 13.32 0.94 -0.53
N ILE A 150 12.02 0.71 -0.45
CA ILE A 150 11.11 0.48 -1.58
C ILE A 150 10.01 1.53 -1.55
N VAL A 151 9.62 2.02 -2.72
CA VAL A 151 8.51 2.96 -2.89
C VAL A 151 7.39 2.26 -3.64
N VAL A 152 6.18 2.23 -3.07
CA VAL A 152 4.99 1.65 -3.68
C VAL A 152 3.99 2.75 -4.05
N LYS A 153 3.25 2.56 -5.15
CA LYS A 153 2.18 3.50 -5.53
C LYS A 153 0.95 3.32 -4.66
N GLU A 154 0.26 4.42 -4.34
CA GLU A 154 -0.97 4.38 -3.54
C GLU A 154 -2.06 3.43 -4.11
N ASP A 155 -2.19 3.31 -5.43
CA ASP A 155 -3.14 2.37 -6.05
C ASP A 155 -2.92 0.91 -5.63
N TRP A 156 -1.66 0.52 -5.39
CA TRP A 156 -1.33 -0.82 -4.89
C TRP A 156 -1.70 -0.98 -3.41
N VAL A 157 -1.66 0.10 -2.63
CA VAL A 157 -2.10 0.09 -1.22
C VAL A 157 -3.59 -0.20 -1.14
N ALA A 158 -4.42 0.45 -1.97
CA ALA A 158 -5.85 0.16 -2.03
C ALA A 158 -6.14 -1.30 -2.44
N ARG A 159 -5.40 -1.84 -3.43
CA ARG A 159 -5.49 -3.27 -3.81
C ARG A 159 -5.08 -4.21 -2.68
N ALA A 160 -4.04 -3.85 -1.92
CA ALA A 160 -3.58 -4.65 -0.79
C ALA A 160 -4.57 -4.67 0.36
N ILE A 161 -5.17 -3.54 0.73
CA ILE A 161 -6.24 -3.48 1.74
C ILE A 161 -7.39 -4.41 1.34
N MET A 162 -7.84 -4.30 0.09
CA MET A 162 -8.89 -5.17 -0.44
C MET A 162 -8.50 -6.64 -0.35
N HIS A 163 -7.32 -7.00 -0.83
CA HIS A 163 -6.81 -8.37 -0.77
C HIS A 163 -6.72 -8.93 0.66
N ILE A 164 -6.22 -8.14 1.62
CA ILE A 164 -6.12 -8.55 3.02
C ILE A 164 -7.51 -8.74 3.64
N VAL A 165 -8.48 -7.88 3.32
CA VAL A 165 -9.86 -8.04 3.79
C VAL A 165 -10.52 -9.27 3.17
N GLU A 166 -10.25 -9.56 1.90
CA GLU A 166 -10.87 -10.66 1.16
C GLU A 166 -10.25 -12.03 1.47
N GLU A 167 -8.94 -12.15 1.55
CA GLU A 167 -8.25 -13.42 1.75
C GLU A 167 -7.96 -13.69 3.22
N GLU A 168 -7.43 -12.69 3.93
CA GLU A 168 -6.96 -12.84 5.32
C GLU A 168 -8.04 -12.49 6.35
N LYS A 169 -9.14 -11.87 5.91
CA LYS A 169 -10.26 -11.43 6.75
C LYS A 169 -9.85 -10.45 7.86
N LEU A 170 -8.80 -9.67 7.60
CA LEU A 170 -8.29 -8.65 8.53
C LEU A 170 -8.67 -7.26 8.06
N VAL A 171 -9.07 -6.41 9.01
CA VAL A 171 -9.24 -4.98 8.77
C VAL A 171 -7.90 -4.31 9.00
N VAL A 172 -7.39 -3.67 7.95
CA VAL A 172 -6.08 -3.01 7.94
C VAL A 172 -6.20 -1.58 7.41
N GLU A 173 -5.32 -0.71 7.88
CA GLU A 173 -5.21 0.66 7.38
C GLU A 173 -4.22 0.77 6.21
N GLY A 174 -4.04 1.99 5.68
CA GLY A 174 -3.07 2.24 4.62
C GLY A 174 -1.63 1.89 5.01
N ALA A 175 -1.18 2.34 6.17
CA ALA A 175 0.18 2.04 6.66
C ALA A 175 0.39 0.54 6.86
N GLY A 176 -0.58 -0.16 7.46
CA GLY A 176 -0.51 -1.60 7.71
C GLY A 176 -0.48 -2.47 6.44
N SER A 177 -0.87 -1.95 5.29
CA SER A 177 -0.99 -2.73 4.05
C SER A 177 0.16 -2.50 3.05
N VAL A 178 1.06 -1.52 3.27
CA VAL A 178 2.07 -1.14 2.27
C VAL A 178 3.08 -2.25 1.94
N THR A 179 3.38 -3.12 2.91
CA THR A 179 4.33 -4.23 2.71
C THR A 179 3.77 -5.27 1.75
N ILE A 180 2.50 -5.61 1.92
CA ILE A 180 1.73 -6.49 1.01
C ILE A 180 1.55 -5.81 -0.34
N ALA A 181 1.26 -4.51 -0.37
CA ALA A 181 1.16 -3.74 -1.61
C ALA A 181 2.44 -3.82 -2.46
N ALA A 182 3.60 -3.69 -1.82
CA ALA A 182 4.89 -3.77 -2.50
C ALA A 182 5.20 -5.19 -3.03
N ILE A 183 4.75 -6.23 -2.33
CA ILE A 183 4.81 -7.63 -2.80
C ILE A 183 3.90 -7.84 -4.01
N MET A 184 2.64 -7.42 -3.94
CA MET A 184 1.66 -7.54 -5.03
C MET A 184 2.10 -6.76 -6.28
N ALA A 185 2.77 -5.62 -6.08
CA ALA A 185 3.35 -4.81 -7.15
C ALA A 185 4.60 -5.44 -7.80
N GLY A 186 5.06 -6.60 -7.32
CA GLY A 186 6.22 -7.31 -7.88
C GLY A 186 7.56 -6.63 -7.61
N LEU A 187 7.67 -5.82 -6.54
CA LEU A 187 8.88 -5.04 -6.25
C LEU A 187 10.01 -5.86 -5.61
N PHE A 188 9.77 -7.14 -5.33
CA PHE A 188 10.72 -8.07 -4.70
C PHE A 188 10.96 -9.37 -5.50
N PRO A 189 11.42 -9.29 -6.76
CA PRO A 189 11.64 -10.48 -7.59
C PRO A 189 12.72 -11.42 -6.99
N ASN A 190 13.67 -10.87 -6.23
CA ASN A 190 14.74 -11.61 -5.55
C ASN A 190 14.26 -12.43 -4.35
N LEU A 191 13.04 -12.19 -3.85
CA LEU A 191 12.49 -12.90 -2.70
C LEU A 191 11.63 -14.12 -3.08
N LYS A 192 11.52 -14.43 -4.38
CA LYS A 192 10.76 -15.60 -4.85
C LYS A 192 11.32 -16.89 -4.26
N GLY A 193 10.46 -17.68 -3.61
CA GLY A 193 10.83 -18.93 -2.97
C GLY A 193 11.47 -18.80 -1.58
N LYS A 194 11.66 -17.56 -1.08
CA LYS A 194 12.19 -17.30 0.26
C LYS A 194 11.09 -17.23 1.33
N LYS A 195 11.47 -17.40 2.59
CA LYS A 195 10.65 -17.14 3.78
C LYS A 195 10.68 -15.64 4.10
N VAL A 196 9.64 -14.96 3.66
CA VAL A 196 9.48 -13.50 3.82
C VAL A 196 8.39 -13.23 4.85
N VAL A 197 8.68 -12.33 5.79
CA VAL A 197 7.71 -11.76 6.74
C VAL A 197 7.35 -10.34 6.28
N CYS A 198 6.04 -10.07 6.18
CA CYS A 198 5.51 -8.73 5.91
C CYS A 198 4.87 -8.20 7.18
N VAL A 199 5.36 -7.07 7.69
CA VAL A 199 4.77 -6.44 8.88
C VAL A 199 3.48 -5.71 8.50
N ILE A 200 2.40 -6.01 9.23
CA ILE A 200 1.14 -5.29 9.19
C ILE A 200 1.06 -4.43 10.45
N SER A 201 1.35 -3.14 10.31
CA SER A 201 1.57 -2.24 11.46
C SER A 201 0.31 -1.82 12.21
N GLY A 202 -0.87 -1.90 11.58
CA GLY A 202 -2.09 -1.42 12.22
C GLY A 202 -3.36 -1.58 11.37
N GLY A 203 -4.49 -1.37 12.04
CA GLY A 203 -5.84 -1.53 11.50
C GLY A 203 -6.80 -0.44 11.95
N ASN A 204 -6.29 0.73 12.34
CA ASN A 204 -7.09 1.83 12.86
C ASN A 204 -7.73 2.65 11.73
N ILE A 205 -8.55 1.99 10.93
CA ILE A 205 -9.24 2.59 9.78
C ILE A 205 -10.71 2.84 10.09
N ASN A 206 -11.17 4.07 9.88
CA ASN A 206 -12.60 4.39 9.97
C ASN A 206 -13.38 3.68 8.84
N THR A 207 -14.57 3.16 9.15
CA THR A 207 -15.44 2.43 8.20
C THR A 207 -15.72 3.19 6.91
N THR A 208 -15.80 4.53 6.95
CA THR A 208 -15.98 5.38 5.77
C THR A 208 -14.74 5.38 4.87
N ILE A 209 -13.55 5.41 5.46
CA ILE A 209 -12.28 5.36 4.73
C ILE A 209 -12.09 3.95 4.16
N LEU A 210 -12.41 2.91 4.94
CA LEU A 210 -12.38 1.53 4.49
C LEU A 210 -13.30 1.33 3.28
N ALA A 211 -14.56 1.74 3.34
CA ALA A 211 -15.52 1.62 2.24
C ALA A 211 -15.02 2.29 0.96
N ARG A 212 -14.54 3.54 1.05
CA ARG A 212 -13.95 4.26 -0.09
C ARG A 212 -12.71 3.58 -0.65
N THR A 213 -11.91 2.98 0.21
CA THR A 213 -10.69 2.27 -0.18
C THR A 213 -11.00 0.97 -0.89
N LEU A 214 -12.00 0.23 -0.43
CA LEU A 214 -12.51 -0.97 -1.10
C LEU A 214 -13.06 -0.64 -2.49
N GLU A 215 -13.86 0.44 -2.62
CA GLU A 215 -14.32 0.91 -3.94
C GLU A 215 -13.17 1.23 -4.90
N ARG A 216 -12.11 1.91 -4.41
CA ARG A 216 -10.90 2.15 -5.19
C ARG A 216 -10.18 0.86 -5.55
N GLY A 217 -10.11 -0.10 -4.63
CA GLY A 217 -9.56 -1.43 -4.86
C GLY A 217 -10.30 -2.17 -5.99
N MET A 218 -11.64 -2.18 -5.95
CA MET A 218 -12.49 -2.79 -6.98
C MET A 218 -12.28 -2.14 -8.34
N ALA A 219 -12.23 -0.80 -8.40
CA ALA A 219 -11.94 -0.07 -9.63
C ALA A 219 -10.55 -0.44 -10.18
N ALA A 220 -9.53 -0.51 -9.31
CA ALA A 220 -8.18 -0.85 -9.68
C ALA A 220 -8.07 -2.30 -10.21
N GLN A 221 -8.80 -3.25 -9.61
CA GLN A 221 -8.88 -4.64 -10.08
C GLN A 221 -9.76 -4.81 -11.34
N GLY A 222 -10.30 -3.72 -11.88
CA GLY A 222 -11.16 -3.76 -13.06
C GLY A 222 -12.52 -4.40 -12.79
N GLN A 223 -12.94 -4.46 -11.53
CA GLN A 223 -14.25 -4.97 -11.10
C GLN A 223 -15.32 -3.89 -11.05
N LEU A 224 -14.95 -2.61 -11.08
CA LEU A 224 -15.89 -1.50 -11.13
C LEU A 224 -15.63 -0.67 -12.39
N VAL A 225 -16.66 -0.56 -13.24
CA VAL A 225 -16.54 0.03 -14.58
C VAL A 225 -17.55 1.14 -14.75
N LYS A 226 -17.06 2.33 -15.12
CA LYS A 226 -17.89 3.49 -15.41
C LYS A 226 -17.79 3.89 -16.87
N PHE A 227 -18.93 4.00 -17.54
CA PHE A 227 -18.99 4.38 -18.93
C PHE A 227 -20.24 5.19 -19.26
N LYS A 228 -20.21 5.81 -20.43
CA LYS A 228 -21.32 6.50 -21.05
C LYS A 228 -21.69 5.79 -22.33
N VAL A 229 -22.98 5.70 -22.63
CA VAL A 229 -23.48 5.13 -23.89
C VAL A 229 -24.73 5.87 -24.33
N THR A 230 -24.82 6.21 -25.61
CA THR A 230 -26.03 6.79 -26.18
C THR A 230 -26.97 5.67 -26.63
N VAL A 231 -28.21 5.69 -26.13
CA VAL A 231 -29.26 4.74 -26.52
C VAL A 231 -30.49 5.49 -27.04
N SER A 232 -31.42 4.76 -27.65
CA SER A 232 -32.74 5.27 -28.03
C SER A 232 -33.54 5.68 -26.79
N ASP A 233 -34.10 6.89 -26.77
CA ASP A 233 -35.03 7.37 -25.71
C ASP A 233 -36.49 6.97 -26.00
N ARG A 234 -36.71 6.06 -26.97
CA ARG A 234 -38.02 5.43 -27.20
C ARG A 234 -38.28 4.33 -26.17
N PRO A 235 -39.57 4.01 -25.88
CA PRO A 235 -39.90 2.87 -25.04
C PRO A 235 -39.16 1.60 -25.49
N GLY A 236 -38.42 0.98 -24.57
CA GLY A 236 -37.61 -0.22 -24.83
C GLY A 236 -36.11 0.01 -25.00
N GLY A 237 -35.64 1.22 -25.37
CA GLY A 237 -34.21 1.45 -25.64
C GLY A 237 -33.29 1.20 -24.42
N MET A 238 -33.71 1.64 -23.23
CA MET A 238 -33.01 1.28 -21.98
C MET A 238 -33.16 -0.20 -21.63
N ALA A 239 -34.30 -0.83 -21.96
CA ALA A 239 -34.53 -2.25 -21.67
C ALA A 239 -33.61 -3.15 -22.51
N GLU A 240 -33.35 -2.80 -23.78
CA GLU A 240 -32.37 -3.49 -24.63
C GLU A 240 -30.97 -3.44 -24.02
N MET A 241 -30.57 -2.27 -23.52
CA MET A 241 -29.28 -2.09 -22.84
C MET A 241 -29.16 -2.92 -21.56
N CYS A 242 -30.17 -2.87 -20.69
CA CYS A 242 -30.19 -3.71 -19.49
C CYS A 242 -30.18 -5.20 -19.82
N THR A 243 -30.87 -5.61 -20.91
CA THR A 243 -30.88 -7.01 -21.37
C THR A 243 -29.50 -7.45 -21.85
N LEU A 244 -28.77 -6.57 -22.56
CA LEU A 244 -27.39 -6.83 -22.96
C LEU A 244 -26.46 -6.96 -21.74
N LEU A 245 -26.56 -6.04 -20.77
CA LEU A 245 -25.76 -6.14 -19.54
C LEU A 245 -26.05 -7.45 -18.78
N ALA A 246 -27.32 -7.83 -18.69
CA ALA A 246 -27.73 -9.07 -18.06
C ALA A 246 -27.20 -10.32 -18.79
N SER A 247 -27.14 -10.31 -20.13
CA SER A 247 -26.62 -11.44 -20.91
C SER A 247 -25.11 -11.63 -20.79
N ILE A 248 -24.36 -10.54 -20.57
CA ILE A 248 -22.93 -10.57 -20.24
C ILE A 248 -22.72 -11.08 -18.80
N GLY A 249 -23.70 -10.83 -17.92
CA GLY A 249 -23.64 -11.22 -16.51
C GLY A 249 -22.93 -10.20 -15.63
N VAL A 250 -22.99 -8.91 -15.99
CA VAL A 250 -22.51 -7.80 -15.14
C VAL A 250 -23.61 -7.32 -14.21
N THR A 251 -23.23 -6.85 -13.01
CA THR A 251 -24.18 -6.29 -12.05
C THR A 251 -24.32 -4.79 -12.26
N LEU A 252 -25.52 -4.31 -12.53
CA LEU A 252 -25.79 -2.88 -12.66
C LEU A 252 -25.86 -2.21 -11.27
N ARG A 253 -24.98 -1.22 -11.02
CA ARG A 253 -24.95 -0.44 -9.77
C ARG A 253 -25.68 0.88 -9.89
N ASP A 254 -25.47 1.59 -10.99
CA ASP A 254 -26.10 2.87 -11.25
C ASP A 254 -26.38 3.06 -12.75
N LEU A 255 -27.51 3.71 -13.05
CA LEU A 255 -27.94 4.03 -14.40
C LEU A 255 -28.65 5.39 -14.41
N LEU A 256 -27.93 6.41 -14.87
CA LEU A 256 -28.41 7.79 -14.87
C LEU A 256 -28.63 8.28 -16.31
N PRO A 257 -29.89 8.47 -16.75
CA PRO A 257 -30.20 9.04 -18.05
C PRO A 257 -30.01 10.57 -18.06
N GLU A 258 -29.23 11.06 -19.02
CA GLU A 258 -29.03 12.49 -19.29
C GLU A 258 -29.56 12.85 -20.67
N ARG A 259 -30.52 13.78 -20.71
CA ARG A 259 -31.17 14.25 -21.96
C ARG A 259 -30.71 15.64 -22.38
N ALA A 260 -30.51 16.53 -21.39
CA ALA A 260 -30.28 17.96 -21.63
C ALA A 260 -28.97 18.28 -22.37
N TRP A 261 -27.99 17.37 -22.33
CA TRP A 261 -26.64 17.59 -22.87
C TRP A 261 -26.27 16.66 -24.03
N VAL A 262 -27.25 15.91 -24.57
CA VAL A 262 -27.05 15.03 -25.72
C VAL A 262 -26.95 15.88 -26.99
N LYS A 263 -25.76 15.93 -27.59
CA LYS A 263 -25.54 16.59 -28.87
C LYS A 263 -25.93 15.63 -29.98
N GLY A 264 -27.15 15.76 -30.52
CA GLY A 264 -27.61 14.86 -31.58
C GLY A 264 -29.13 14.87 -31.75
N ASP A 265 -29.69 13.69 -32.05
CA ASP A 265 -31.12 13.48 -32.24
C ASP A 265 -31.89 13.57 -30.91
N ILE A 266 -33.06 14.23 -30.93
CA ILE A 266 -33.96 14.41 -29.77
C ILE A 266 -34.54 13.07 -29.25
N PHE A 267 -34.44 12.00 -30.03
CA PHE A 267 -34.87 10.66 -29.66
C PHE A 267 -33.73 9.81 -29.07
N SER A 268 -32.63 10.44 -28.64
CA SER A 268 -31.49 9.77 -28.02
C SER A 268 -31.28 10.26 -26.58
N VAL A 269 -30.80 9.37 -25.73
CA VAL A 269 -30.44 9.66 -24.32
C VAL A 269 -29.05 9.11 -24.03
N GLU A 270 -28.20 9.91 -23.38
CA GLU A 270 -26.90 9.44 -22.88
C GLU A 270 -27.12 8.79 -21.51
N LEU A 271 -26.72 7.54 -21.35
CA LEU A 271 -26.75 6.85 -20.07
C LEU A 271 -25.35 6.91 -19.45
N LYS A 272 -25.26 7.44 -18.23
CA LYS A 272 -24.09 7.24 -17.36
C LYS A 272 -24.31 5.95 -16.58
N VAL A 273 -23.45 4.98 -16.80
CA VAL A 273 -23.59 3.62 -16.29
C VAL A 273 -22.42 3.31 -15.36
N LEU A 274 -22.74 2.75 -14.20
CA LEU A 274 -21.78 2.11 -13.30
C LEU A 274 -22.16 0.63 -13.17
N VAL A 275 -21.24 -0.25 -13.53
CA VAL A 275 -21.44 -1.70 -13.41
C VAL A 275 -20.29 -2.36 -12.66
N GLU A 276 -20.58 -3.51 -12.09
CA GLU A 276 -19.60 -4.41 -11.53
C GLU A 276 -19.36 -5.63 -12.40
N THR A 277 -18.10 -5.98 -12.53
CA THR A 277 -17.61 -7.13 -13.28
C THR A 277 -16.78 -8.03 -12.36
N ARG A 278 -16.25 -9.13 -12.90
CA ARG A 278 -15.44 -10.10 -12.16
C ARG A 278 -13.93 -9.79 -12.23
N GLY A 279 -13.57 -8.65 -12.81
CA GLY A 279 -12.20 -8.24 -13.08
C GLY A 279 -11.95 -7.97 -14.56
N TRP A 280 -10.68 -7.75 -14.91
CA TRP A 280 -10.27 -7.24 -16.22
C TRP A 280 -10.73 -8.08 -17.42
N GLU A 281 -10.73 -9.40 -17.34
CA GLU A 281 -11.15 -10.27 -18.46
C GLU A 281 -12.64 -10.06 -18.78
N HIS A 282 -13.49 -10.07 -17.75
CA HIS A 282 -14.92 -9.81 -17.89
C HIS A 282 -15.21 -8.36 -18.31
N THR A 283 -14.40 -7.41 -17.84
CA THR A 283 -14.46 -6.02 -18.28
C THR A 283 -14.11 -5.85 -19.75
N LYS A 284 -13.16 -6.60 -20.30
CA LYS A 284 -12.84 -6.60 -21.73
C LYS A 284 -14.02 -7.11 -22.56
N GLU A 285 -14.64 -8.20 -22.13
CA GLU A 285 -15.85 -8.73 -22.76
C GLU A 285 -16.98 -7.69 -22.78
N LEU A 286 -17.24 -7.03 -21.63
CA LEU A 286 -18.21 -5.93 -21.55
C LEU A 286 -17.90 -4.82 -22.57
N ILE A 287 -16.66 -4.36 -22.63
CA ILE A 287 -16.24 -3.30 -23.56
C ILE A 287 -16.49 -3.74 -25.00
N GLU A 288 -16.09 -4.96 -25.38
CA GLU A 288 -16.29 -5.49 -26.73
C GLU A 288 -17.78 -5.56 -27.13
N GLN A 289 -18.63 -6.03 -26.23
CA GLN A 289 -20.07 -6.11 -26.48
C GLN A 289 -20.71 -4.73 -26.63
N ILE A 290 -20.35 -3.76 -25.79
CA ILE A 290 -20.85 -2.38 -25.91
C ILE A 290 -20.40 -1.75 -27.23
N LYS A 291 -19.13 -1.92 -27.62
CA LYS A 291 -18.59 -1.43 -28.90
C LYS A 291 -19.30 -2.02 -30.11
N LYS A 292 -19.74 -3.28 -30.02
CA LYS A 292 -20.44 -3.98 -31.09
C LYS A 292 -21.89 -3.51 -31.26
N HIS A 293 -22.57 -3.17 -30.16
CA HIS A 293 -24.00 -2.84 -30.16
C HIS A 293 -24.29 -1.34 -30.26
N TYR A 294 -23.39 -0.47 -29.79
CA TYR A 294 -23.62 0.98 -29.72
C TYR A 294 -22.57 1.77 -30.49
N LYS A 295 -23.01 2.84 -31.16
CA LYS A 295 -22.14 3.71 -31.98
C LYS A 295 -21.40 4.74 -31.14
N GLU A 296 -22.09 5.32 -30.16
CA GLU A 296 -21.56 6.36 -29.29
C GLU A 296 -21.39 5.81 -27.88
N TYR A 297 -20.14 5.70 -27.44
CA TYR A 297 -19.77 5.23 -26.12
C TYR A 297 -18.48 5.91 -25.66
N TYR A 298 -18.32 6.01 -24.35
CA TYR A 298 -17.10 6.51 -23.72
C TYR A 298 -16.87 5.77 -22.41
N PHE A 299 -15.75 5.07 -22.30
CA PHE A 299 -15.31 4.49 -21.03
C PHE A 299 -14.43 5.51 -20.32
N GLN A 300 -14.70 5.76 -19.04
CA GLN A 300 -13.81 6.59 -18.22
C GLN A 300 -12.45 5.89 -18.08
N ASP A 301 -11.35 6.65 -18.06
CA ASP A 301 -9.98 6.12 -18.00
C ASP A 301 -9.88 4.91 -17.06
N MET A 302 -9.72 3.76 -17.70
CA MET A 302 -9.53 2.48 -17.03
C MET A 302 -8.03 2.37 -16.78
N ASN A 303 -7.60 2.42 -15.51
CA ASN A 303 -6.21 2.16 -15.13
C ASN A 303 -5.88 0.67 -15.33
N GLU A 304 -5.90 0.20 -16.58
CA GLU A 304 -5.25 -1.04 -16.97
C GLU A 304 -3.75 -0.76 -16.87
N HIS A 305 -3.15 -0.98 -15.69
CA HIS A 305 -1.70 -1.02 -15.63
C HIS A 305 -1.24 -2.12 -16.59
N PRO A 306 -0.48 -1.80 -17.65
CA PRO A 306 -0.17 -2.76 -18.68
C PRO A 306 0.80 -3.78 -18.11
N GLU A 307 0.28 -4.92 -17.66
CA GLU A 307 1.03 -6.15 -17.65
C GLU A 307 1.28 -6.57 -19.10
N LYS A 308 2.26 -5.92 -19.76
CA LYS A 308 3.08 -6.44 -20.87
C LYS A 308 3.93 -5.32 -21.48
N ASN A 309 5.25 -5.53 -21.47
CA ASN A 309 6.26 -4.89 -22.31
C ASN A 309 6.45 -3.37 -22.18
N VAL A 310 6.90 -2.91 -21.02
CA VAL A 310 7.84 -1.78 -20.98
C VAL A 310 9.09 -2.30 -20.32
N GLY A 311 10.22 -2.25 -21.03
CA GLY A 311 11.53 -2.43 -20.41
C GLY A 311 11.61 -1.46 -19.23
N VAL A 312 11.37 -1.98 -18.03
CA VAL A 312 11.42 -1.20 -16.80
C VAL A 312 12.85 -0.67 -16.76
N ARG A 313 13.02 0.64 -16.99
CA ARG A 313 14.21 1.33 -16.54
C ARG A 313 14.27 1.04 -15.06
N ARG A 314 15.17 0.14 -14.67
CA ARG A 314 15.49 -0.13 -13.28
C ARG A 314 15.70 1.23 -12.63
N GLY A 315 14.80 1.64 -11.74
CA GLY A 315 15.15 2.69 -10.79
C GLY A 315 16.46 2.27 -10.13
N PRO A 316 17.40 3.20 -9.87
CA PRO A 316 18.73 2.83 -9.41
C PRO A 316 18.60 1.90 -8.20
N CYS A 317 19.21 0.72 -8.28
CA CYS A 317 19.43 -0.11 -7.11
C CYS A 317 20.36 0.67 -6.19
N LEU A 318 19.79 1.39 -5.24
CA LEU A 318 20.54 2.12 -4.22
C LEU A 318 20.81 1.18 -3.05
N ALA A 319 21.71 0.22 -3.28
CA ALA A 319 22.42 -0.44 -2.19
C ALA A 319 23.57 0.48 -1.75
N PRO A 320 23.82 0.69 -0.44
CA PRO A 320 24.97 1.46 0.04
C PRO A 320 26.31 0.70 -0.11
N ASN A 321 26.37 -0.37 -0.91
CA ASN A 321 27.57 -1.18 -1.08
C ASN A 321 28.39 -0.71 -2.30
N PRO A 322 29.64 -0.24 -2.12
CA PRO A 322 30.49 0.27 -3.20
C PRO A 322 30.81 -0.76 -4.31
N VAL A 323 30.53 -2.05 -4.10
CA VAL A 323 30.81 -3.11 -5.08
C VAL A 323 29.81 -3.12 -6.26
N CYS A 324 28.60 -2.54 -6.12
CA CYS A 324 27.61 -2.51 -7.20
C CYS A 324 27.85 -1.46 -8.28
N MET A 325 28.82 -0.56 -8.13
CA MET A 325 29.11 0.52 -9.10
C MET A 325 30.22 0.17 -10.12
N GLN A 326 30.72 -1.07 -10.16
CA GLN A 326 31.84 -1.48 -11.03
C GLN A 326 31.52 -2.55 -12.09
N LYS A 327 30.25 -2.79 -12.44
CA LYS A 327 29.91 -3.65 -13.60
C LYS A 327 28.78 -3.08 -14.45
#